data_AF-A0A7Y4UEN1-F1
#
_entry.id   AF-A0A7Y4UEN1-F1
#
_cell.length_a   1.000
_cell.length_b   1.000
_cell.length_c   1.000
_cell.angle_alpha   90.00
_cell.angle_beta   90.00
_cell.angle_gamma   90.00
#
_symmetry.space_group_name_H-M   'P 1'
#
loop_
_entity.id
_entity.type
_entity.pdbx_description
1 polymer ?
#
loop_
_entity_poly.entity_id
_entity_poly.type
_entity_poly.pdbx_seq_one_letter_code
_entity_poly.pdbx_strand_id
1 'polypeptide(L)'
;MLNAEILAIGSEMLTPFRIDTNSLWLTEQLNALGVEIKLKTIIGDDEARLEETIRDAMKRSEIVISTGGLGPTEDDITKKVFARVLGRELAVHEPTLEAIRARFARRGMEMPANNVRQAMLLTGAELLVNNNGTAPGQLVQQGDCTVVLLPGPPREMKPMFTDSVAPVLRQRVGELFILRRQLKVYGLSESKADELAAPLYLAYQNPTTTILAKNGQIEFHLTAQARVETEAAALLDELAAKMKAALGDYVYAEGDATLEETVGNLLRTRGATLATAESCTGGLLAGRLTEVPGSSDYFIS
;
A
#
# COMPACT_ATOMS: atom_id res chain seq x y z
N MET A 1 -16.52 -5.48 -0.65
CA MET A 1 -15.27 -4.71 -0.83
C MET A 1 -14.58 -5.23 -2.07
N LEU A 2 -13.97 -4.36 -2.89
CA LEU A 2 -13.13 -4.86 -3.99
C LEU A 2 -11.78 -5.26 -3.43
N ASN A 3 -11.32 -6.45 -3.81
CA ASN A 3 -10.03 -6.97 -3.43
C ASN A 3 -9.05 -6.84 -4.59
N ALA A 4 -7.79 -6.60 -4.24
CA ALA A 4 -6.69 -6.53 -5.17
C ALA A 4 -5.54 -7.45 -4.77
N GLU A 5 -4.85 -8.00 -5.78
CA GLU A 5 -3.52 -8.58 -5.63
C GLU A 5 -2.47 -7.75 -6.39
N ILE A 6 -1.28 -7.64 -5.80
CA ILE A 6 -0.12 -6.98 -6.44
C ILE A 6 0.92 -8.04 -6.83
N LEU A 7 1.33 -8.01 -8.10
CA LEU A 7 2.38 -8.87 -8.65
C LEU A 7 3.62 -8.03 -8.99
N ALA A 8 4.65 -8.09 -8.14
CA ALA A 8 5.93 -7.45 -8.41
C ALA A 8 6.81 -8.43 -9.20
N ILE A 9 7.10 -8.09 -10.46
CA ILE A 9 7.77 -8.99 -11.42
C ILE A 9 9.19 -8.48 -11.69
N GLY A 10 10.16 -9.36 -11.48
CA GLY A 10 11.57 -9.13 -11.78
C GLY A 10 12.47 -9.99 -10.89
N SER A 11 13.40 -10.71 -11.49
CA SER A 11 14.32 -11.61 -10.76
C SER A 11 15.20 -10.86 -9.77
N GLU A 12 15.51 -9.58 -10.02
CA GLU A 12 16.26 -8.72 -9.12
C GLU A 12 15.50 -8.42 -7.82
N MET A 13 14.17 -8.51 -7.83
CA MET A 13 13.31 -8.32 -6.65
C MET A 13 13.41 -9.50 -5.66
N LEU A 14 13.92 -10.65 -6.11
CA LEU A 14 14.18 -11.81 -5.26
C LEU A 14 15.58 -11.77 -4.61
N THR A 15 16.36 -10.73 -4.88
CA THR A 15 17.72 -10.54 -4.33
C THR A 15 17.68 -9.56 -3.15
N PRO A 16 18.69 -9.59 -2.24
CA PRO A 16 18.74 -8.64 -1.12
C PRO A 16 19.04 -7.20 -1.53
N PHE A 17 19.35 -6.95 -2.80
CA PHE A 17 19.79 -5.65 -3.29
C PHE A 17 18.65 -4.70 -3.63
N ARG A 18 17.42 -5.21 -3.71
CA ARG A 18 16.25 -4.41 -4.07
C ARG A 18 15.08 -4.66 -3.13
N ILE A 19 14.58 -3.58 -2.54
CA ILE A 19 13.40 -3.59 -1.69
C ILE A 19 12.18 -3.24 -2.56
N ASP A 20 11.10 -4.00 -2.42
CA ASP A 20 9.83 -3.73 -3.09
C ASP A 20 9.09 -2.54 -2.46
N THR A 21 9.49 -1.34 -2.88
CA THR A 21 8.82 -0.09 -2.50
C THR A 21 7.61 0.22 -3.36
N ASN A 22 7.47 -0.40 -4.52
CA ASN A 22 6.34 -0.20 -5.43
C ASN A 22 5.06 -0.76 -4.82
N SER A 23 5.10 -1.99 -4.33
CA SER A 23 3.93 -2.61 -3.70
C SER A 23 3.51 -1.88 -2.43
N LEU A 24 4.46 -1.30 -1.67
CA LEU A 24 4.13 -0.46 -0.51
C LEU A 24 3.35 0.79 -0.92
N TRP A 25 3.86 1.51 -1.93
CA TRP A 25 3.18 2.71 -2.43
C TRP A 25 1.81 2.40 -3.05
N LEU A 26 1.72 1.34 -3.86
CA LEU A 26 0.43 0.92 -4.44
C LEU A 26 -0.59 0.53 -3.36
N THR A 27 -0.14 -0.11 -2.28
CA THR A 27 -1.04 -0.46 -1.15
C THR A 27 -1.61 0.77 -0.50
N GLU A 28 -0.78 1.79 -0.24
CA GLU A 28 -1.23 3.06 0.31
C GLU A 28 -2.30 3.69 -0.59
N GLN A 29 -2.03 3.76 -1.90
CA GLN A 29 -2.97 4.36 -2.85
C GLN A 29 -4.28 3.58 -2.98
N LEU A 30 -4.21 2.24 -3.04
CA LEU A 30 -5.40 1.38 -3.17
C LEU A 30 -6.24 1.41 -1.88
N ASN A 31 -5.60 1.39 -0.72
CA ASN A 31 -6.28 1.54 0.56
C ASN A 31 -6.95 2.92 0.69
N ALA A 32 -6.40 3.97 0.09
CA ALA A 32 -7.02 5.29 0.03
C ALA A 32 -8.23 5.34 -0.94
N LEU A 33 -8.32 4.40 -1.88
CA LEU A 33 -9.46 4.24 -2.78
C LEU A 33 -10.53 3.27 -2.26
N GLY A 34 -10.30 2.58 -1.13
CA GLY A 34 -11.25 1.60 -0.58
C GLY A 34 -11.09 0.21 -1.19
N VAL A 35 -9.94 -0.07 -1.80
CA VAL A 35 -9.58 -1.37 -2.36
C VAL A 35 -8.67 -2.09 -1.36
N GLU A 36 -9.02 -3.33 -1.00
CA GLU A 36 -8.26 -4.11 -0.02
C GLU A 36 -7.17 -4.91 -0.73
N ILE A 37 -5.93 -4.81 -0.27
CA ILE A 37 -4.88 -5.69 -0.76
C ILE A 37 -4.90 -6.99 0.03
N LYS A 38 -5.28 -8.09 -0.64
CA LYS A 38 -5.37 -9.42 -0.03
C LYS A 38 -4.07 -10.22 -0.14
N LEU A 39 -3.32 -10.03 -1.22
CA LEU A 39 -2.05 -10.72 -1.43
C LEU A 39 -1.09 -9.84 -2.23
N LYS A 40 0.20 -9.98 -1.90
CA LYS A 40 1.31 -9.45 -2.69
C LYS A 40 2.23 -10.59 -3.00
N THR A 41 2.68 -10.69 -4.24
CA THR A 41 3.62 -11.73 -4.67
C THR A 41 4.77 -11.10 -5.43
N ILE A 42 5.99 -11.46 -5.06
CA ILE A 42 7.20 -11.15 -5.82
C ILE A 42 7.55 -12.38 -6.65
N ILE A 43 7.67 -12.22 -7.96
CA ILE A 43 7.94 -13.30 -8.91
C ILE A 43 9.15 -12.92 -9.75
N GLY A 44 10.07 -13.87 -9.93
CA GLY A 44 11.17 -13.71 -10.89
C GLY A 44 10.69 -13.85 -12.34
N ASP A 45 11.62 -13.74 -13.28
CA ASP A 45 11.32 -13.81 -14.72
C ASP A 45 11.19 -15.26 -15.20
N ASP A 46 10.24 -15.99 -14.60
CA ASP A 46 9.87 -17.37 -14.93
C ASP A 46 8.45 -17.40 -15.50
N GLU A 47 8.32 -17.76 -16.79
CA GLU A 47 7.02 -17.72 -17.48
C GLU A 47 5.97 -18.65 -16.90
N ALA A 48 6.36 -19.83 -16.39
CA ALA A 48 5.42 -20.82 -15.90
C ALA A 48 4.85 -20.41 -14.53
N ARG A 49 5.72 -19.95 -13.63
CA ARG A 49 5.33 -19.43 -12.32
C ARG A 49 4.51 -18.15 -12.45
N LEU A 50 4.90 -17.26 -13.36
CA LEU A 50 4.15 -16.04 -13.61
C LEU A 50 2.75 -16.36 -14.16
N GLU A 51 2.63 -17.33 -15.06
CA GLU A 51 1.32 -17.77 -15.58
C GLU A 51 0.41 -18.31 -14.48
N GLU A 52 0.91 -19.23 -13.66
CA GLU A 52 0.17 -19.80 -12.53
C GLU A 52 -0.29 -18.69 -11.58
N THR A 53 0.63 -17.80 -11.20
CA THR A 53 0.37 -16.69 -10.28
C THR A 53 -0.70 -15.75 -10.81
N ILE A 54 -0.64 -15.36 -12.09
CA ILE A 54 -1.66 -14.48 -12.70
C ILE A 54 -3.02 -15.19 -12.71
N ARG A 55 -3.08 -16.47 -13.10
CA ARG A 55 -4.34 -17.23 -13.12
C ARG A 55 -4.97 -17.30 -11.74
N ASP A 56 -4.18 -17.51 -10.70
CA ASP A 56 -4.68 -17.61 -9.34
C ASP A 56 -5.08 -16.25 -8.76
N ALA A 57 -4.31 -15.20 -9.02
CA ALA A 57 -4.67 -13.84 -8.63
C ALA A 57 -6.03 -13.41 -9.22
N MET A 58 -6.24 -13.69 -10.50
CA MET A 58 -7.50 -13.39 -11.19
C MET A 58 -8.70 -14.21 -10.70
N LYS A 59 -8.50 -15.38 -10.09
CA LYS A 59 -9.58 -16.17 -9.49
C LYS A 59 -10.02 -15.63 -8.13
N ARG A 60 -9.11 -14.98 -7.40
CA ARG A 60 -9.29 -14.60 -6.00
C ARG A 60 -9.58 -13.12 -5.78
N SER A 61 -9.36 -12.28 -6.79
CA SER A 61 -9.49 -10.83 -6.67
C SER A 61 -10.11 -10.18 -7.90
N GLU A 62 -10.85 -9.09 -7.67
CA GLU A 62 -11.49 -8.30 -8.72
C GLU A 62 -10.51 -7.34 -9.42
N ILE A 63 -9.31 -7.14 -8.85
CA ILE A 63 -8.26 -6.27 -9.37
C ILE A 63 -6.91 -7.00 -9.27
N VAL A 64 -6.14 -7.01 -10.35
CA VAL A 64 -4.76 -7.53 -10.37
C VAL A 64 -3.86 -6.44 -10.93
N ILE A 65 -2.87 -6.00 -10.16
CA ILE A 65 -1.91 -4.97 -10.59
C ILE A 65 -0.52 -5.58 -10.61
N SER A 66 0.13 -5.58 -11.77
CA SER A 66 1.53 -5.97 -11.88
C SER A 66 2.45 -4.77 -12.05
N THR A 67 3.66 -4.86 -11.51
CA THR A 67 4.74 -3.89 -11.78
C THR A 67 5.99 -4.61 -12.26
N GLY A 68 6.59 -4.14 -13.36
CA GLY A 68 7.84 -4.70 -13.89
C GLY A 68 7.66 -5.59 -15.14
N GLY A 69 8.77 -5.90 -15.80
CA GLY A 69 8.82 -6.74 -17.01
C GLY A 69 8.13 -6.15 -18.25
N LEU A 70 8.03 -4.81 -18.37
CA LEU A 70 7.43 -4.11 -19.53
C LEU A 70 8.46 -3.45 -20.47
N GLY A 71 9.75 -3.61 -20.19
CA GLY A 71 10.83 -3.05 -20.96
C GLY A 71 11.04 -3.74 -22.33
N PRO A 72 12.17 -3.45 -22.99
CA PRO A 72 12.50 -3.99 -24.31
C PRO A 72 13.37 -5.26 -24.27
N THR A 73 13.78 -5.77 -23.11
CA THR A 73 14.77 -6.85 -23.00
C THR A 73 14.10 -8.24 -23.06
N GLU A 74 14.89 -9.31 -23.14
CA GLU A 74 14.37 -10.67 -23.29
C GLU A 74 13.73 -11.20 -22.01
N ASP A 75 14.22 -10.75 -20.86
CA ASP A 75 13.67 -10.98 -19.52
C ASP A 75 12.36 -10.22 -19.26
N ASP A 76 12.00 -9.22 -20.09
CA ASP A 76 10.68 -8.57 -20.03
C ASP A 76 9.57 -9.49 -20.59
N ILE A 77 9.16 -10.47 -19.79
CA ILE A 77 8.19 -11.52 -20.16
C ILE A 77 6.74 -11.16 -19.82
N THR A 78 6.49 -10.11 -19.02
CA THR A 78 5.18 -9.83 -18.42
C THR A 78 4.05 -9.78 -19.45
N LYS A 79 4.20 -8.97 -20.51
CA LYS A 79 3.15 -8.81 -21.53
C LYS A 79 2.83 -10.12 -22.25
N LYS A 80 3.86 -10.93 -22.53
CA LYS A 80 3.73 -12.22 -23.21
C LYS A 80 2.94 -13.21 -22.35
N VAL A 81 3.24 -13.27 -21.04
CA VAL A 81 2.54 -14.19 -20.14
C VAL A 81 1.10 -13.75 -19.90
N PHE A 82 0.85 -12.45 -19.69
CA PHE A 82 -0.52 -11.93 -19.60
C PHE A 82 -1.32 -12.16 -20.88
N ALA A 83 -0.71 -12.03 -22.07
CA ALA A 83 -1.36 -12.36 -23.34
C ALA A 83 -1.86 -13.81 -23.37
N ARG A 84 -1.01 -14.75 -22.96
CA ARG A 84 -1.34 -16.18 -22.88
C ARG A 84 -2.44 -16.48 -21.85
N VAL A 85 -2.38 -15.85 -20.67
CA VAL A 85 -3.38 -16.05 -19.61
C VAL A 85 -4.74 -15.49 -20.00
N LEU A 86 -4.76 -14.28 -20.57
CA LEU A 86 -5.97 -13.56 -20.94
C LEU A 86 -6.57 -14.05 -22.26
N GLY A 87 -5.84 -14.87 -23.02
CA GLY A 87 -6.24 -15.32 -24.36
C GLY A 87 -6.29 -14.17 -25.36
N ARG A 88 -5.34 -13.23 -25.27
CA ARG A 88 -5.28 -12.03 -26.11
C ARG A 88 -3.99 -12.03 -26.93
N GLU A 89 -4.08 -11.51 -28.14
CA GLU A 89 -2.90 -11.30 -28.99
C GLU A 89 -2.13 -10.04 -28.56
N LEU A 90 -0.83 -10.01 -28.87
CA LEU A 90 0.00 -8.81 -28.78
C LEU A 90 0.14 -8.20 -30.17
N ALA A 91 -0.32 -6.97 -30.33
CA ALA A 91 -0.22 -6.23 -31.58
C ALA A 91 0.60 -4.96 -31.39
N VAL A 92 1.38 -4.58 -32.41
CA VAL A 92 2.11 -3.30 -32.41
C VAL A 92 1.10 -2.16 -32.49
N HIS A 93 1.14 -1.25 -31.53
CA HIS A 93 0.37 -0.03 -31.56
C HIS A 93 1.21 1.08 -32.20
N GLU A 94 0.99 1.31 -33.50
CA GLU A 94 1.78 2.25 -34.31
C GLU A 94 1.92 3.65 -33.68
N PRO A 95 0.87 4.30 -33.12
CA PRO A 95 1.03 5.59 -32.46
C PRO A 95 2.00 5.55 -31.27
N THR A 96 2.02 4.45 -30.50
CA THR A 96 3.00 4.26 -29.42
C THR A 96 4.40 4.05 -29.98
N LEU A 97 4.54 3.25 -31.04
CA LEU A 97 5.84 3.03 -31.68
C LEU A 97 6.45 4.35 -32.18
N GLU A 98 5.66 5.17 -32.85
CA GLU A 98 6.09 6.49 -33.31
C GLU A 98 6.43 7.44 -32.16
N ALA A 99 5.67 7.42 -31.07
CA ALA A 99 6.00 8.19 -29.87
C ALA A 99 7.35 7.76 -29.25
N ILE A 100 7.66 6.45 -29.25
CA ILE A 100 8.95 5.93 -28.79
C ILE A 100 10.05 6.40 -29.74
N ARG A 101 9.88 6.24 -31.07
CA ARG A 101 10.84 6.72 -32.08
C ARG A 101 11.13 8.21 -31.90
N ALA A 102 10.10 9.04 -31.76
CA ALA A 102 10.23 10.47 -31.53
C ALA A 102 10.97 10.80 -30.21
N ARG A 103 10.80 9.99 -29.15
CA ARG A 103 11.53 10.14 -27.89
C ARG A 103 13.02 9.85 -28.05
N PHE A 104 13.40 8.83 -28.82
CA PHE A 104 14.81 8.55 -29.15
C PHE A 104 15.40 9.66 -30.02
N ALA A 105 14.67 10.08 -31.06
CA ALA A 105 15.11 11.14 -31.97
C ALA A 105 15.35 12.49 -31.26
N ARG A 106 14.50 12.88 -30.31
CA ARG A 106 14.69 14.09 -29.47
C ARG A 106 15.98 14.06 -28.64
N ARG A 107 16.54 12.87 -28.40
CA ARG A 107 17.81 12.67 -27.69
C ARG A 107 18.99 12.51 -28.65
N GLY A 108 18.79 12.69 -29.96
CA GLY A 108 19.80 12.47 -30.99
C GLY A 108 20.18 11.00 -31.18
N MET A 109 19.29 10.07 -30.81
CA MET A 109 19.54 8.63 -30.88
C MET A 109 18.60 7.96 -31.88
N GLU A 110 19.09 6.93 -32.56
CA GLU A 110 18.23 6.00 -33.30
C GLU A 110 17.58 5.02 -32.31
N MET A 111 16.32 4.64 -32.57
CA MET A 111 15.61 3.67 -31.73
C MET A 111 16.11 2.25 -32.00
N PRO A 112 16.63 1.52 -31.00
CA PRO A 112 16.99 0.11 -31.15
C PRO A 112 15.79 -0.74 -31.54
N ALA A 113 16.00 -1.78 -32.35
CA ALA A 113 14.93 -2.63 -32.89
C ALA A 113 14.12 -3.35 -31.80
N ASN A 114 14.76 -3.74 -30.68
CA ASN A 114 14.07 -4.41 -29.58
C ASN A 114 13.06 -3.50 -28.84
N ASN A 115 13.18 -2.18 -28.94
CA ASN A 115 12.18 -1.26 -28.37
C ASN A 115 10.81 -1.36 -29.03
N VAL A 116 10.69 -1.97 -30.22
CA VAL A 116 9.39 -2.31 -30.83
C VAL A 116 8.55 -3.15 -29.87
N ARG A 117 9.18 -4.04 -29.08
CA ARG A 117 8.49 -4.84 -28.06
C ARG A 117 7.72 -3.98 -27.08
N GLN A 118 8.19 -2.78 -26.73
CA GLN A 118 7.50 -1.88 -25.79
C GLN A 118 6.20 -1.33 -26.38
N ALA A 119 6.10 -1.17 -27.70
CA ALA A 119 4.90 -0.73 -28.39
C ALA A 119 3.85 -1.84 -28.61
N MET A 120 4.15 -3.09 -28.26
CA MET A 120 3.18 -4.19 -28.32
C MET A 120 2.19 -4.08 -27.17
N LEU A 121 0.90 -4.02 -27.49
CA LEU A 121 -0.21 -3.97 -26.56
C LEU A 121 -1.08 -5.22 -26.69
N LEU A 122 -1.71 -5.63 -25.60
CA LEU A 122 -2.75 -6.65 -25.59
C LEU A 122 -3.95 -6.14 -26.38
N THR A 123 -4.49 -6.94 -27.28
CA THR A 123 -5.69 -6.55 -28.03
C THR A 123 -6.84 -6.19 -27.09
N GLY A 124 -7.44 -5.01 -27.30
CA GLY A 124 -8.51 -4.48 -26.45
C GLY A 124 -8.05 -3.99 -25.07
N ALA A 125 -6.75 -3.77 -24.85
CA ALA A 125 -6.27 -3.03 -23.70
C ALA A 125 -6.41 -1.52 -23.89
N GLU A 126 -6.73 -0.84 -22.80
CA GLU A 126 -6.59 0.60 -22.69
C GLU A 126 -5.11 0.95 -22.49
N LEU A 127 -4.61 1.91 -23.26
CA LEU A 127 -3.24 2.39 -23.20
C LEU A 127 -3.07 3.35 -22.02
N LEU A 128 -2.16 3.03 -21.10
CA LEU A 128 -1.74 3.94 -20.04
C LEU A 128 -0.47 4.65 -20.48
N VAL A 129 -0.59 5.93 -20.87
CA VAL A 129 0.52 6.70 -21.45
C VAL A 129 1.64 6.91 -20.42
N ASN A 130 2.86 6.55 -20.80
CA ASN A 130 4.04 6.78 -19.98
C ASN A 130 4.81 8.03 -20.44
N ASN A 131 4.57 9.16 -19.79
CA ASN A 131 5.26 10.41 -20.11
C ASN A 131 6.74 10.41 -19.66
N ASN A 132 7.11 9.54 -18.73
CA ASN A 132 8.42 9.53 -18.07
C ASN A 132 9.37 8.43 -18.58
N GLY A 133 8.89 7.56 -19.46
CA GLY A 133 9.64 6.44 -20.04
C GLY A 133 9.20 6.09 -21.45
N THR A 134 9.52 4.87 -21.88
CA THR A 134 9.15 4.33 -23.20
C THR A 134 8.16 3.16 -23.13
N ALA A 135 8.07 2.47 -22.00
CA ALA A 135 7.12 1.37 -21.79
C ALA A 135 5.77 1.91 -21.31
N PRO A 136 4.72 1.93 -22.14
CA PRO A 136 3.39 2.27 -21.64
C PRO A 136 2.86 1.15 -20.75
N GLY A 137 1.96 1.53 -19.86
CA GLY A 137 1.16 0.57 -19.11
C GLY A 137 -0.07 0.19 -19.89
N GLN A 138 -0.78 -0.80 -19.38
CA GLN A 138 -1.98 -1.33 -20.03
C GLN A 138 -3.02 -1.67 -18.97
N LEU A 139 -4.28 -1.34 -19.26
CA LEU A 139 -5.42 -1.75 -18.45
C LEU A 139 -6.32 -2.64 -19.29
N VAL A 140 -6.70 -3.78 -18.74
CA VAL A 140 -7.54 -4.78 -19.40
C VAL A 140 -8.67 -5.19 -18.48
N GLN A 141 -9.90 -5.07 -18.96
CA GLN A 141 -11.05 -5.70 -18.30
C GLN A 141 -11.21 -7.13 -18.81
N GLN A 142 -11.16 -8.11 -17.90
CA GLN A 142 -11.33 -9.53 -18.19
C GLN A 142 -12.45 -10.10 -17.30
N GLY A 143 -13.66 -10.19 -17.85
CA GLY A 143 -14.85 -10.48 -17.04
C GLY A 143 -15.03 -9.41 -15.97
N ASP A 144 -15.15 -9.82 -14.71
CA ASP A 144 -15.20 -8.92 -13.55
C ASP A 144 -13.81 -8.54 -13.01
N CYS A 145 -12.71 -9.07 -13.55
CA CYS A 145 -11.36 -8.73 -13.10
C CYS A 145 -10.77 -7.56 -13.91
N THR A 146 -10.32 -6.50 -13.24
CA THR A 146 -9.51 -5.43 -13.84
C THR A 146 -8.04 -5.77 -13.70
N VAL A 147 -7.34 -5.94 -14.82
CA VAL A 147 -5.91 -6.26 -14.87
C VAL A 147 -5.14 -5.01 -15.29
N VAL A 148 -4.13 -4.63 -14.52
CA VAL A 148 -3.32 -3.43 -14.76
C VAL A 148 -1.84 -3.81 -14.83
N LEU A 149 -1.18 -3.41 -15.90
CA LEU A 149 0.24 -3.63 -16.17
C LEU A 149 0.96 -2.30 -16.05
N LEU A 150 1.84 -2.16 -15.05
CA LEU A 150 2.62 -0.95 -14.81
C LEU A 150 4.13 -1.21 -14.96
N PRO A 151 4.91 -0.19 -15.36
CA PRO A 151 6.36 -0.32 -15.45
C PRO A 151 7.00 -0.48 -14.06
N GLY A 152 8.22 -1.02 -14.01
CA GLY A 152 8.96 -1.21 -12.76
C GLY A 152 9.50 0.09 -12.12
N PRO A 153 10.06 1.05 -12.88
CA PRO A 153 10.59 2.29 -12.28
C PRO A 153 9.51 3.14 -11.59
N PRO A 154 9.69 3.51 -10.31
CA PRO A 154 8.68 4.29 -9.57
C PRO A 154 8.33 5.63 -10.22
N ARG A 155 9.30 6.30 -10.85
CA ARG A 155 9.10 7.58 -11.56
C ARG A 155 8.16 7.48 -12.77
N GLU A 156 7.95 6.27 -13.28
CA GLU A 156 7.06 5.97 -14.40
C GLU A 156 5.73 5.41 -13.88
N MET A 157 5.80 4.44 -12.95
CA MET A 157 4.64 3.77 -12.38
C MET A 157 3.70 4.71 -11.61
N LYS A 158 4.24 5.53 -10.72
CA LYS A 158 3.44 6.40 -9.83
C LYS A 158 2.52 7.36 -10.60
N PRO A 159 3.02 8.20 -11.53
CA PRO A 159 2.14 9.10 -12.28
C PRO A 159 1.12 8.34 -13.13
N MET A 160 1.51 7.22 -13.76
CA MET A 160 0.56 6.41 -14.54
C MET A 160 -0.57 5.84 -13.67
N PHE A 161 -0.25 5.39 -12.45
CA PHE A 161 -1.28 4.95 -11.52
C PHE A 161 -2.20 6.10 -11.14
N THR A 162 -1.64 7.22 -10.67
CA THR A 162 -2.41 8.37 -10.19
C THR A 162 -3.30 8.98 -11.28
N ASP A 163 -2.76 9.13 -12.49
CA ASP A 163 -3.40 9.89 -13.57
C ASP A 163 -4.36 9.04 -14.39
N SER A 164 -4.14 7.72 -14.48
CA SER A 164 -4.90 6.84 -15.38
C SER A 164 -5.61 5.69 -14.65
N VAL A 165 -4.95 5.02 -13.70
CA VAL A 165 -5.53 3.83 -13.04
C VAL A 165 -6.49 4.24 -11.91
N ALA A 166 -6.07 5.16 -11.04
CA ALA A 166 -6.85 5.57 -9.87
C ALA A 166 -8.23 6.15 -10.23
N PRO A 167 -8.40 6.96 -11.30
CA PRO A 167 -9.73 7.42 -11.72
C PRO A 167 -10.66 6.26 -12.11
N VAL A 168 -10.17 5.27 -12.85
CA VAL A 168 -10.94 4.09 -13.27
C VAL A 168 -11.37 3.28 -12.06
N LEU A 169 -10.45 3.03 -11.12
CA LEU A 169 -10.76 2.30 -9.89
C LEU A 169 -11.74 3.07 -9.00
N ARG A 170 -11.60 4.39 -8.89
CA ARG A 170 -12.52 5.25 -8.11
C ARG A 170 -13.95 5.18 -8.65
N GLN A 171 -14.12 5.20 -9.98
CA GLN A 171 -15.45 5.02 -10.59
C GLN A 171 -16.06 3.66 -10.26
N ARG A 172 -15.22 2.61 -10.20
CA ARG A 172 -15.66 1.24 -9.92
C ARG A 172 -16.01 1.01 -8.45
N VAL A 173 -15.23 1.58 -7.52
CA VAL A 173 -15.50 1.51 -6.08
C VAL A 173 -16.69 2.38 -5.70
N GLY A 174 -16.81 3.56 -6.33
CA GLY A 174 -17.72 4.62 -5.92
C GLY A 174 -17.10 5.51 -4.83
N GLU A 175 -17.85 6.53 -4.41
CA GLU A 175 -17.45 7.39 -3.30
C GLU A 175 -17.62 6.64 -1.97
N LEU A 176 -16.50 6.44 -1.27
CA LEU A 176 -16.44 5.88 0.08
C LEU A 176 -15.64 6.83 0.98
N PHE A 177 -16.14 7.04 2.18
CA PHE A 177 -15.39 7.61 3.29
C PHE A 177 -14.63 6.49 3.98
N ILE A 178 -13.31 6.63 4.07
CA ILE A 178 -12.41 5.66 4.69
C ILE A 178 -11.79 6.32 5.90
N LEU A 179 -12.29 5.97 7.08
CA LEU A 179 -11.81 6.51 8.33
C LEU A 179 -10.94 5.47 9.03
N ARG A 180 -9.93 5.96 9.75
CA ARG A 180 -9.01 5.12 10.52
C ARG A 180 -8.97 5.58 11.96
N ARG A 181 -8.78 4.62 12.85
CA ARG A 181 -8.58 4.88 14.28
C ARG A 181 -7.53 3.93 14.80
N GLN A 182 -6.65 4.45 15.66
CA GLN A 182 -5.59 3.67 16.26
C GLN A 182 -5.78 3.64 17.76
N LEU A 183 -5.67 2.46 18.37
CA LEU A 183 -5.57 2.30 19.81
C LEU A 183 -4.16 1.80 20.12
N LYS A 184 -3.42 2.56 20.93
CA LYS A 184 -2.05 2.22 21.31
C LYS A 184 -2.04 1.66 22.73
N VAL A 185 -1.46 0.48 22.86
CA VAL A 185 -1.50 -0.35 24.06
C VAL A 185 -0.09 -0.64 24.54
N TYR A 186 0.13 -0.54 25.84
CA TYR A 186 1.40 -0.87 26.49
C TYR A 186 1.16 -1.68 27.76
N GLY A 187 2.11 -2.55 28.11
CA GLY A 187 2.06 -3.36 29.34
C GLY A 187 1.33 -4.71 29.21
N LEU A 188 0.84 -5.05 28.02
CA LEU A 188 0.32 -6.39 27.68
C LEU A 188 1.27 -7.14 26.76
N SER A 189 1.30 -8.47 26.89
CA SER A 189 1.84 -9.34 25.84
C SER A 189 0.87 -9.37 24.65
N GLU A 190 1.39 -9.67 23.45
CA GLU A 190 0.58 -9.78 22.23
C GLU A 190 -0.58 -10.77 22.42
N SER A 191 -0.29 -11.96 22.96
CA SER A 191 -1.32 -12.98 23.21
C SER A 191 -2.41 -12.50 24.18
N LYS A 192 -2.06 -11.69 25.19
CA LYS A 192 -3.07 -11.20 26.14
C LYS A 192 -3.91 -10.08 25.54
N ALA A 193 -3.30 -9.18 24.77
CA ALA A 193 -4.02 -8.14 24.05
C ALA A 193 -4.99 -8.75 23.02
N ASP A 194 -4.55 -9.78 22.28
CA ASP A 194 -5.38 -10.53 21.34
C ASP A 194 -6.55 -11.25 22.05
N GLU A 195 -6.28 -11.97 23.15
CA GLU A 195 -7.32 -12.65 23.95
C GLU A 195 -8.46 -11.70 24.37
N LEU A 196 -8.13 -10.46 24.76
CA LEU A 196 -9.09 -9.45 25.18
C LEU A 196 -9.82 -8.78 24.00
N ALA A 197 -9.12 -8.56 22.88
CA ALA A 197 -9.61 -7.74 21.78
C ALA A 197 -10.24 -8.55 20.63
N ALA A 198 -9.75 -9.76 20.36
CA ALA A 198 -10.19 -10.60 19.24
C ALA A 198 -11.69 -10.90 19.22
N PRO A 199 -12.33 -11.27 20.35
CA PRO A 199 -13.79 -11.48 20.36
C PRO A 199 -14.58 -10.23 19.95
N LEU A 200 -14.01 -9.04 20.14
CA LEU A 200 -14.66 -7.78 19.81
C LEU A 200 -14.54 -7.45 18.33
N TYR A 201 -13.33 -7.46 17.76
CA TYR A 201 -13.16 -7.07 16.37
C TYR A 201 -13.54 -8.19 15.37
N LEU A 202 -13.45 -9.48 15.75
CA LEU A 202 -13.88 -10.59 14.88
C LEU A 202 -15.40 -10.63 14.67
N ALA A 203 -16.17 -9.91 15.49
CA ALA A 203 -17.61 -9.75 15.32
C ALA A 203 -17.97 -8.82 14.14
N TYR A 204 -16.99 -8.12 13.55
CA TYR A 204 -17.21 -7.13 12.50
C TYR A 204 -16.55 -7.57 11.19
N GLN A 205 -17.28 -7.39 10.07
CA GLN A 205 -16.68 -7.41 8.73
C GLN A 205 -16.19 -6.01 8.31
N ASN A 206 -16.80 -4.97 8.89
CA ASN A 206 -16.46 -3.56 8.77
C ASN A 206 -16.86 -2.91 10.10
N PRO A 207 -15.96 -2.28 10.88
CA PRO A 207 -14.56 -2.00 10.56
C PRO A 207 -13.67 -3.25 10.49
N THR A 208 -12.58 -3.19 9.72
CA THR A 208 -11.50 -4.18 9.77
C THR A 208 -10.44 -3.77 10.79
N THR A 209 -9.74 -4.75 11.36
CA THR A 209 -8.72 -4.51 12.40
C THR A 209 -7.39 -5.17 12.02
N THR A 210 -6.31 -4.40 12.07
CA THR A 210 -4.93 -4.89 11.92
C THR A 210 -4.17 -4.64 13.22
N ILE A 211 -3.42 -5.64 13.68
CA ILE A 211 -2.59 -5.55 14.89
C ILE A 211 -1.14 -5.38 14.47
N LEU A 212 -0.46 -4.37 15.00
CA LEU A 212 0.97 -4.17 14.82
C LEU A 212 1.65 -4.19 16.19
N ALA A 213 2.64 -5.08 16.36
CA ALA A 213 3.46 -5.13 17.55
C ALA A 213 4.89 -4.67 17.23
N LYS A 214 5.37 -3.64 17.94
CA LYS A 214 6.75 -3.14 17.78
C LYS A 214 7.28 -2.59 19.09
N ASN A 215 8.50 -2.98 19.46
CA ASN A 215 9.21 -2.46 20.65
C ASN A 215 8.39 -2.54 21.96
N GLY A 216 7.59 -3.60 22.13
CA GLY A 216 6.74 -3.78 23.32
C GLY A 216 5.47 -2.92 23.35
N GLN A 217 5.17 -2.21 22.27
CA GLN A 217 3.90 -1.52 22.03
C GLN A 217 3.05 -2.35 21.06
N ILE A 218 1.74 -2.38 21.32
CA ILE A 218 0.75 -3.02 20.46
C ILE A 218 -0.18 -1.93 19.95
N GLU A 219 -0.39 -1.86 18.65
CA GLU A 219 -1.28 -0.93 18.01
C GLU A 219 -2.41 -1.69 17.31
N PHE A 220 -3.65 -1.35 17.64
CA PHE A 220 -4.82 -1.80 16.90
C PHE A 220 -5.24 -0.72 15.91
N HIS A 221 -5.12 -1.02 14.62
CA HIS A 221 -5.50 -0.15 13.52
C HIS A 221 -6.87 -0.55 13.00
N LEU A 222 -7.88 0.24 13.34
CA LEU A 222 -9.27 0.07 12.93
C LEU A 222 -9.51 0.87 11.66
N THR A 223 -10.07 0.26 10.62
CA THR A 223 -10.43 0.94 9.38
C THR A 223 -11.90 0.70 9.06
N ALA A 224 -12.69 1.77 8.97
CA ALA A 224 -14.09 1.70 8.59
C ALA A 224 -14.32 2.36 7.23
N GLN A 225 -15.26 1.81 6.49
CA GLN A 225 -15.65 2.33 5.18
C GLN A 225 -17.16 2.46 5.10
N ALA A 226 -17.64 3.61 4.62
CA ALA A 226 -19.07 3.83 4.39
C ALA A 226 -19.29 4.84 3.28
N ARG A 227 -20.50 4.90 2.73
CA ARG A 227 -20.89 5.96 1.77
C ARG A 227 -21.19 7.29 2.45
N VAL A 228 -21.32 7.28 3.78
CA VAL A 228 -21.56 8.46 4.61
C VAL A 228 -20.49 8.51 5.70
N GLU A 229 -19.80 9.63 5.82
CA GLU A 229 -18.70 9.81 6.78
C GLU A 229 -19.12 9.50 8.22
N THR A 230 -20.31 9.97 8.62
CA THR A 230 -20.84 9.78 9.98
C THR A 230 -21.13 8.32 10.31
N GLU A 231 -21.45 7.50 9.31
CA GLU A 231 -21.64 6.05 9.48
C GLU A 231 -20.30 5.36 9.73
N ALA A 232 -19.27 5.68 8.93
CA ALA A 232 -17.92 5.15 9.15
C ALA A 232 -17.38 5.58 10.53
N ALA A 233 -17.62 6.83 10.93
CA ALA A 233 -17.20 7.33 12.24
C ALA A 233 -17.91 6.58 13.38
N ALA A 234 -19.22 6.39 13.28
CA ALA A 234 -20.01 5.67 14.28
C ALA A 234 -19.55 4.21 14.45
N LEU A 235 -19.22 3.52 13.36
CA LEU A 235 -18.67 2.16 13.40
C LEU A 235 -17.33 2.10 14.14
N LEU A 236 -16.44 3.07 13.90
CA LEU A 236 -15.17 3.17 14.63
C LEU A 236 -15.36 3.52 16.09
N ASP A 237 -16.25 4.47 16.40
CA ASP A 237 -16.57 4.87 17.77
C ASP A 237 -17.08 3.69 18.59
N GLU A 238 -18.00 2.90 18.04
CA GLU A 238 -18.56 1.73 18.70
C GLU A 238 -17.49 0.69 19.01
N LEU A 239 -16.71 0.27 18.00
CA LEU A 239 -15.68 -0.75 18.17
C LEU A 239 -14.55 -0.27 19.10
N ALA A 240 -14.08 0.97 18.92
CA ALA A 240 -13.04 1.53 19.75
C ALA A 240 -13.47 1.68 21.21
N ALA A 241 -14.72 2.06 21.48
CA ALA A 241 -15.25 2.13 22.84
C ALA A 241 -15.26 0.74 23.51
N LYS A 242 -15.72 -0.29 22.79
CA LYS A 242 -15.70 -1.69 23.29
C LYS A 242 -14.29 -2.17 23.58
N MET A 243 -13.35 -1.93 22.66
CA MET A 243 -11.96 -2.32 22.83
C MET A 243 -11.28 -1.58 23.98
N LYS A 244 -11.51 -0.26 24.11
CA LYS A 244 -11.00 0.52 25.25
C LYS A 244 -11.55 0.01 26.58
N ALA A 245 -12.83 -0.36 26.64
CA ALA A 245 -13.40 -0.93 27.86
C ALA A 245 -12.77 -2.29 28.24
N ALA A 246 -12.46 -3.14 27.26
CA ALA A 246 -11.84 -4.44 27.50
C ALA A 246 -10.34 -4.35 27.81
N LEU A 247 -9.63 -3.43 27.16
CA LEU A 247 -8.19 -3.20 27.33
C LEU A 247 -7.90 -2.28 28.54
N GLY A 248 -8.85 -1.48 29.00
CA GLY A 248 -8.73 -0.66 30.20
C GLY A 248 -7.51 0.27 30.20
N ASP A 249 -6.81 0.32 31.33
CA ASP A 249 -5.66 1.20 31.59
C ASP A 249 -4.43 0.89 30.73
N TYR A 250 -4.43 -0.21 29.98
CA TYR A 250 -3.35 -0.54 29.06
C TYR A 250 -3.38 0.32 27.78
N VAL A 251 -4.53 0.94 27.45
CA VAL A 251 -4.63 1.89 26.34
C VAL A 251 -4.11 3.25 26.79
N TYR A 252 -2.97 3.66 26.28
CA TYR A 252 -2.37 4.95 26.65
C TYR A 252 -2.74 6.09 25.68
N ALA A 253 -3.06 5.77 24.42
CA ALA A 253 -3.38 6.77 23.41
C ALA A 253 -4.37 6.28 22.36
N GLU A 254 -5.10 7.23 21.77
CA GLU A 254 -5.94 7.06 20.57
C GLU A 254 -5.43 8.00 19.47
N GLY A 255 -5.29 7.48 18.25
CA GLY A 255 -4.75 8.23 17.10
C GLY A 255 -3.22 8.34 17.13
N ASP A 256 -2.70 9.46 16.60
CA ASP A 256 -1.27 9.59 16.31
C ASP A 256 -0.40 9.92 17.54
N ALA A 257 -1.02 10.25 18.67
CA ALA A 257 -0.31 10.67 19.88
C ALA A 257 0.76 9.67 20.30
N THR A 258 1.97 10.17 20.58
CA THR A 258 3.07 9.36 21.08
C THR A 258 2.96 9.14 22.59
N LEU A 259 3.79 8.24 23.13
CA LEU A 259 3.82 8.00 24.58
C LEU A 259 4.32 9.26 25.31
N GLU A 260 5.28 9.95 24.72
CA GLU A 260 5.89 11.18 25.22
C GLU A 260 4.88 12.32 25.26
N GLU A 261 4.11 12.50 24.18
CA GLU A 261 3.03 13.49 24.14
C GLU A 261 1.96 13.19 25.19
N THR A 262 1.61 11.91 25.35
CA THR A 262 0.65 11.46 26.37
C THR A 262 1.14 11.81 27.78
N VAL A 263 2.39 11.49 28.11
CA VAL A 263 3.01 11.82 29.40
C VAL A 263 3.06 13.33 29.61
N GLY A 264 3.53 14.09 28.61
CA GLY A 264 3.62 15.55 28.69
C GLY A 264 2.25 16.20 28.94
N ASN A 265 1.20 15.76 28.24
CA ASN A 265 -0.15 16.26 28.44
C ASN A 265 -0.70 15.93 29.83
N LEU A 266 -0.42 14.72 30.34
CA LEU A 266 -0.79 14.31 31.69
C LEU A 266 -0.09 15.14 32.78
N LEU A 267 1.18 15.50 32.57
CA LEU A 267 1.94 16.37 33.47
C LEU A 267 1.40 17.80 33.45
N ARG A 268 1.18 18.38 32.26
CA ARG A 268 0.59 19.71 32.11
C ARG A 268 -0.78 19.82 32.78
N THR A 269 -1.66 18.85 32.52
CA THR A 269 -3.02 18.82 33.10
C THR A 269 -2.99 18.78 34.62
N ARG A 270 -1.95 18.18 35.21
CA ARG A 270 -1.76 18.10 36.66
C ARG A 270 -0.93 19.23 37.26
N GLY A 271 -0.38 20.13 36.44
CA GLY A 271 0.60 21.12 36.89
C GLY A 271 1.85 20.51 37.51
N ALA A 272 2.21 19.29 37.09
CA ALA A 272 3.32 18.52 37.65
C ALA A 272 4.57 18.64 36.76
N THR A 273 5.74 18.42 37.38
CA THR A 273 7.03 18.41 36.69
C THR A 273 7.71 17.05 36.79
N LEU A 274 8.67 16.80 35.89
CA LEU A 274 9.42 15.56 35.75
C LEU A 274 10.93 15.85 35.59
N ALA A 275 11.75 15.04 36.25
CA ALA A 275 13.21 15.02 36.12
C ALA A 275 13.66 13.57 35.91
N THR A 276 14.83 13.35 35.30
CA THR A 276 15.33 12.01 34.96
C THR A 276 16.80 11.85 35.34
N ALA A 277 17.13 10.75 36.02
CA ALA A 277 18.50 10.31 36.26
C ALA A 277 18.74 9.00 35.50
N GLU A 278 19.67 9.01 34.54
CA GLU A 278 19.85 7.91 33.58
C GLU A 278 21.23 7.25 33.69
N SER A 279 21.26 5.92 33.55
CA SER A 279 22.49 5.13 33.43
C SER A 279 22.57 4.48 32.05
N CYS A 280 21.97 3.29 31.85
CA CYS A 280 22.06 2.52 30.60
C CYS A 280 21.48 3.25 29.38
N THR A 281 20.47 4.09 29.58
CA THR A 281 19.84 4.85 28.51
C THR A 281 20.63 6.09 28.11
N GLY A 282 21.59 6.54 28.93
CA GLY A 282 22.55 7.59 28.56
C GLY A 282 21.94 8.93 28.12
N GLY A 283 20.71 9.25 28.52
CA GLY A 283 20.00 10.46 28.12
C GLY A 283 18.90 10.24 27.08
N LEU A 284 18.68 9.01 26.61
CA LEU A 284 17.63 8.71 25.62
C LEU A 284 16.21 8.95 26.15
N LEU A 285 15.97 8.73 27.46
CA LEU A 285 14.65 9.00 28.04
C LEU A 285 14.38 10.51 28.09
N ALA A 286 15.32 11.29 28.62
CA ALA A 286 15.27 12.74 28.60
C ALA A 286 15.10 13.25 27.16
N GLY A 287 15.90 12.73 26.23
CA GLY A 287 15.85 13.05 24.81
C GLY A 287 14.44 12.90 24.25
N ARG A 288 13.83 11.71 24.37
CA ARG A 288 12.46 11.44 23.91
C ARG A 288 11.44 12.41 24.52
N LEU A 289 11.51 12.67 25.83
CA LEU A 289 10.60 13.61 26.50
C LEU A 289 10.76 15.05 25.99
N THR A 290 12.00 15.45 25.68
CA THR A 290 12.33 16.80 25.20
C THR A 290 12.09 17.00 23.70
N GLU A 291 12.00 15.94 22.90
CA GLU A 291 11.63 15.99 21.48
C GLU A 291 10.19 16.52 21.27
N VAL A 292 9.33 16.38 22.27
CA VAL A 292 7.97 16.94 22.23
C VAL A 292 8.02 18.46 22.41
N PRO A 293 7.47 19.25 21.46
CA PRO A 293 7.40 20.70 21.59
C PRO A 293 6.70 21.15 22.89
N GLY A 294 7.27 22.18 23.53
CA GLY A 294 6.78 22.70 24.81
C GLY A 294 7.10 21.83 26.03
N SER A 295 8.05 20.90 25.90
CA SER A 295 8.48 20.04 27.01
C SER A 295 9.05 20.78 28.21
N SER A 296 9.56 22.01 28.02
CA SER A 296 10.03 22.90 29.09
C SER A 296 8.99 23.26 30.14
N ASP A 297 7.70 23.12 29.82
CA ASP A 297 6.61 23.39 30.76
C ASP A 297 6.57 22.38 31.92
N TYR A 298 7.09 21.17 31.69
CA TYR A 298 7.01 20.06 32.63
C TYR A 298 8.35 19.37 32.89
N PHE A 299 9.35 19.49 32.03
CA PHE A 299 10.64 18.82 32.19
C PHE A 299 11.69 19.77 32.77
N ILE A 300 12.24 19.44 33.94
CA ILE A 300 13.06 20.37 34.75
C ILE A 300 14.51 19.92 34.99
N SER A 301 14.97 18.90 34.26
CA SER A 301 16.28 18.21 34.36
C SER A 301 16.51 17.44 35.67
#